data_AF-D6EAU6-F1
#
_entry.id   AF-D6EAU6-F1
#
_cell.length_a   1.000
_cell.length_b   1.000
_cell.length_c   1.000
_cell.angle_alpha   90.00
_cell.angle_beta   90.00
_cell.angle_gamma   90.00
#
_symmetry.space_group_name_H-M   'P 1'
#
loop_
_entity.id
_entity.type
_entity.pdbx_description
1 polymer ?
#
loop_
_entity_poly.entity_id
_entity_poly.type
_entity_poly.pdbx_seq_one_letter_code
_entity_poly.pdbx_strand_id
1 'polypeptide(L)'
;MDLFMPAERVLYDRAYYLSDEAVDDYNEYIADRDGVNVDVVSSLDFFMNEVWKEIDYAIDNDLSDEISCFDRMLRDLKCGGDPEHPTEISVVAKGTVERWDEPSRGLVVADSLLSLAQGTGSADALKDCQIDRLVDTNGEFHIEASHHDGSVNLDVRLISGVSYDAKGFKLGGEYYAPGKMDLVDFYILLDNLYDSPDVGPCSLPRFSERAYGTARESYRFGETAFDIYQVADSPDRPYLVKISTGEGACKDAGLRFASVGEAKAWCHRYSLRELAEDDKKPEPAVFAAAAKTAAGCSGGDGAGDAGAIKL
;
A
#
# COMPACT_ATOMS: atom_id res chain seq x y z
N MET A 1 -5.26 -13.37 -16.07
CA MET A 1 -4.16 -14.26 -15.67
C MET A 1 -3.62 -13.62 -14.41
N ASP A 2 -3.90 -14.23 -13.26
CA ASP A 2 -3.50 -13.65 -11.99
C ASP A 2 -1.99 -13.74 -11.85
N LEU A 3 -1.36 -12.62 -11.55
CA LEU A 3 0.09 -12.52 -11.37
C LEU A 3 0.36 -12.37 -9.87
N PHE A 4 1.35 -13.11 -9.39
CA PHE A 4 1.86 -12.94 -8.03
C PHE A 4 2.64 -11.63 -7.96
N MET A 5 2.07 -10.61 -7.34
CA MET A 5 2.62 -9.25 -7.33
C MET A 5 2.68 -8.69 -5.91
N PRO A 6 3.60 -7.76 -5.62
CA PRO A 6 3.53 -6.96 -4.39
C PRO A 6 2.14 -6.34 -4.24
N ALA A 7 1.63 -6.31 -3.01
CA ALA A 7 0.41 -5.60 -2.68
C ALA A 7 0.76 -4.18 -2.24
N GLU A 8 0.10 -3.19 -2.84
CA GLU A 8 0.15 -1.81 -2.38
C GLU A 8 -0.60 -1.70 -1.06
N ARG A 9 -0.01 -0.99 -0.10
CA ARG A 9 -0.70 -0.50 1.08
C ARG A 9 -0.89 0.98 0.92
N VAL A 10 -2.11 1.37 0.56
CA VAL A 10 -2.49 2.76 0.41
C VAL A 10 -2.77 3.30 1.81
N LEU A 11 -1.94 4.24 2.25
CA LEU A 11 -1.99 4.85 3.57
C LEU A 11 -2.87 6.09 3.57
N TYR A 12 -2.88 6.80 2.45
CA TYR A 12 -3.75 7.93 2.20
C TYR A 12 -4.12 7.92 0.72
N ASP A 13 -5.40 8.12 0.42
CA ASP A 13 -5.92 8.25 -0.95
C ASP A 13 -6.96 9.36 -1.02
N ARG A 14 -6.58 10.46 -1.66
CA ARG A 14 -7.48 11.60 -1.86
C ARG A 14 -8.66 11.25 -2.76
N ALA A 15 -8.51 10.30 -3.68
CA ALA A 15 -9.59 9.92 -4.60
C ALA A 15 -10.79 9.31 -3.86
N TYR A 16 -10.55 8.63 -2.73
CA TYR A 16 -11.63 8.14 -1.86
C TYR A 16 -12.53 9.27 -1.39
N TYR A 17 -11.99 10.35 -0.83
CA TYR A 17 -12.78 11.49 -0.34
C TYR A 17 -13.53 12.25 -1.44
N LEU A 18 -13.14 12.07 -2.71
CA LEU A 18 -13.81 12.65 -3.87
C LEU A 18 -14.82 11.70 -4.51
N SER A 19 -15.04 10.51 -3.93
CA SER A 19 -15.91 9.48 -4.46
C SER A 19 -17.31 9.53 -3.85
N ASP A 20 -18.27 8.91 -4.53
CA ASP A 20 -19.62 8.72 -4.00
C ASP A 20 -19.61 7.83 -2.74
N GLU A 21 -18.64 6.91 -2.62
CA GLU A 21 -18.48 6.04 -1.45
C GLU A 21 -18.19 6.84 -0.18
N ALA A 22 -17.28 7.83 -0.24
CA ALA A 22 -17.05 8.71 0.91
C ALA A 22 -18.29 9.55 1.25
N VAL A 23 -19.08 9.96 0.26
CA VAL A 23 -20.33 10.69 0.53
C VAL A 23 -21.31 9.80 1.30
N ASP A 24 -21.46 8.55 0.90
CA ASP A 24 -22.33 7.58 1.57
C ASP A 24 -21.85 7.30 3.01
N ASP A 25 -20.55 7.04 3.19
CA ASP A 25 -19.97 6.79 4.52
C ASP A 25 -20.13 8.00 5.46
N TYR A 26 -19.91 9.22 4.96
CA TYR A 26 -20.08 10.43 5.77
C TYR A 26 -21.55 10.79 6.00
N ASN A 27 -22.46 10.42 5.08
CA ASN A 27 -23.89 10.51 5.34
C ASN A 27 -24.29 9.62 6.52
N GLU A 28 -23.79 8.38 6.57
CA GLU A 28 -24.01 7.46 7.69
C GLU A 28 -23.40 8.00 8.99
N TYR A 29 -22.16 8.51 8.94
CA TYR A 29 -21.50 9.12 10.09
C TYR A 29 -22.31 10.28 10.69
N ILE A 30 -22.79 11.22 9.85
CA ILE A 30 -23.61 12.35 10.31
C ILE A 30 -24.96 11.87 10.84
N ALA A 31 -25.59 10.91 10.17
CA ALA A 31 -26.86 10.32 10.61
C ALA A 31 -26.75 9.73 12.01
N ASP A 32 -25.70 8.94 12.27
CA ASP A 32 -25.42 8.32 13.56
C ASP A 32 -25.07 9.36 14.63
N ARG A 33 -24.21 10.32 14.30
CA ARG A 33 -23.78 11.39 15.23
C ARG A 33 -24.96 12.24 15.71
N ASP A 34 -25.89 12.55 14.81
CA ASP A 34 -27.01 13.45 15.08
C ASP A 34 -28.33 12.72 15.39
N GLY A 35 -28.34 11.40 15.30
CA GLY A 35 -29.50 10.56 15.58
C GLY A 35 -30.65 10.76 14.58
N VAL A 36 -30.33 11.01 13.31
CA VAL A 36 -31.29 11.20 12.22
C VAL A 36 -31.20 10.04 11.22
N ASN A 37 -32.19 9.92 10.34
CA ASN A 37 -32.15 8.91 9.29
C ASN A 37 -31.24 9.37 8.13
N VAL A 38 -30.46 8.46 7.56
CA VAL A 38 -29.54 8.75 6.44
C VAL A 38 -30.24 9.36 5.22
N ASP A 39 -31.49 8.96 4.92
CA ASP A 39 -32.30 9.54 3.84
C ASP A 39 -32.62 11.03 4.09
N VAL A 40 -32.68 11.44 5.36
CA VAL A 40 -32.90 12.84 5.75
C VAL A 40 -31.62 13.65 5.56
N VAL A 41 -30.46 13.07 5.91
CA VAL A 41 -29.14 13.70 5.70
C VAL A 41 -28.92 13.98 4.21
N SER A 42 -29.12 12.97 3.37
CA SER A 42 -28.91 13.05 1.92
C SER A 42 -29.91 13.95 1.18
N SER A 43 -31.04 14.28 1.81
CA SER A 43 -32.11 15.09 1.19
C SER A 43 -32.12 16.57 1.58
N LEU A 44 -31.36 16.97 2.61
CA LEU A 44 -31.40 18.34 3.14
C LEU A 44 -30.06 19.05 2.97
N ASP A 45 -30.06 20.18 2.26
CA ASP A 45 -28.87 21.01 2.02
C ASP A 45 -28.10 21.36 3.31
N PHE A 46 -28.81 21.54 4.43
CA PHE A 46 -28.17 21.79 5.73
C PHE A 46 -27.20 20.67 6.12
N PHE A 47 -27.65 19.42 6.04
CA PHE A 47 -26.84 18.25 6.40
C PHE A 47 -25.79 17.96 5.32
N MET A 48 -26.13 18.10 4.04
CA MET A 48 -25.15 17.91 2.96
C MET A 48 -23.99 18.90 3.05
N ASN A 49 -24.23 20.16 3.40
CA ASN A 49 -23.15 21.12 3.65
C ASN A 49 -22.25 20.67 4.82
N GLU A 50 -22.81 19.99 5.81
CA GLU A 50 -22.04 19.47 6.93
C GLU A 50 -21.23 18.23 6.54
N VAL A 51 -21.80 17.31 5.76
CA VAL A 51 -21.10 16.16 5.17
C VAL A 51 -19.88 16.62 4.38
N TRP A 52 -20.04 17.58 3.47
CA TRP A 52 -18.91 18.10 2.69
C TRP A 52 -17.84 18.76 3.56
N LYS A 53 -18.26 19.46 4.61
CA LYS A 53 -17.35 20.09 5.55
C LYS A 53 -16.54 19.05 6.34
N GLU A 54 -17.17 17.95 6.77
CA GLU A 54 -16.47 16.86 7.45
C GLU A 54 -15.52 16.11 6.50
N ILE A 55 -15.91 15.89 5.24
CA ILE A 55 -15.02 15.35 4.21
C ILE A 55 -13.79 16.25 4.01
N ASP A 56 -14.00 17.56 3.86
CA ASP A 56 -12.90 18.54 3.72
C ASP A 56 -11.95 18.48 4.94
N TYR A 57 -12.49 18.36 6.15
CA TYR A 57 -11.66 18.19 7.36
C TYR A 57 -10.92 16.86 7.38
N ALA A 58 -11.53 15.78 6.93
CA ALA A 58 -10.92 14.45 6.92
C ALA A 58 -9.73 14.38 5.95
N ILE A 59 -9.84 14.97 4.76
CA ILE A 59 -8.75 15.07 3.80
C ILE A 59 -7.48 15.64 4.45
N ASP A 60 -7.62 16.78 5.14
CA ASP A 60 -6.48 17.46 5.76
C ASP A 60 -5.96 16.71 7.00
N ASN A 61 -6.87 16.20 7.83
CA ASN A 61 -6.50 15.51 9.07
C ASN A 61 -5.82 14.16 8.78
N ASP A 62 -6.39 13.35 7.89
CA ASP A 62 -5.87 12.01 7.62
C ASP A 62 -4.50 12.09 6.94
N LEU A 63 -4.30 13.04 6.01
CA LEU A 63 -2.96 13.32 5.45
C LEU A 63 -1.97 13.80 6.53
N SER A 64 -2.41 14.72 7.40
CA SER A 64 -1.58 15.25 8.50
C SER A 64 -1.20 14.17 9.50
N ASP A 65 -2.10 13.25 9.80
CA ASP A 65 -1.88 12.12 10.70
C ASP A 65 -0.86 11.16 10.10
N GLU A 66 -0.97 10.81 8.82
CA GLU A 66 0.01 9.97 8.13
C GLU A 66 1.41 10.61 8.11
N ILE A 67 1.50 11.92 7.81
CA ILE A 67 2.77 12.66 7.87
C ILE A 67 3.33 12.67 9.29
N SER A 68 2.48 12.86 10.29
CA SER A 68 2.87 12.88 11.71
C SER A 68 3.37 11.51 12.18
N CYS A 69 2.73 10.43 11.74
CA CYS A 69 3.14 9.05 11.99
C CYS A 69 4.52 8.76 11.38
N PHE A 70 4.75 9.19 10.13
CA PHE A 70 6.05 9.04 9.47
C PHE A 70 7.15 9.79 10.23
N ASP A 71 6.90 11.06 10.56
CA ASP A 71 7.89 11.89 11.25
C ASP A 71 8.17 11.39 12.68
N ARG A 72 7.17 10.82 13.35
CA ARG A 72 7.37 10.13 14.64
C ARG A 72 8.24 8.90 14.48
N MET A 73 7.94 8.03 13.50
CA MET A 73 8.78 6.87 13.18
C MET A 73 10.23 7.32 12.93
N LEU A 74 10.44 8.35 12.11
CA LEU A 74 11.76 8.87 11.82
C LEU A 74 12.50 9.39 13.06
N ARG A 75 11.79 10.06 13.99
CA ARG A 75 12.37 10.49 15.28
C ARG A 75 12.81 9.31 16.13
N ASP A 76 11.98 8.27 16.22
CA ASP A 76 12.30 7.05 16.98
C ASP A 76 13.54 6.35 16.41
N LEU A 77 13.68 6.31 15.07
CA LEU A 77 14.88 5.81 14.39
C LEU A 77 16.12 6.65 14.71
N LYS A 78 16.01 7.99 14.67
CA LYS A 78 17.10 8.92 15.01
C LYS A 78 17.58 8.80 16.47
N CYS A 79 16.77 8.25 17.38
CA CYS A 79 17.18 8.01 18.77
C CYS A 79 18.19 6.85 18.93
N GLY A 80 18.58 6.16 17.85
CA GLY A 80 19.69 5.20 17.83
C GLY A 80 19.37 3.82 18.41
N GLY A 81 18.08 3.50 18.54
CA GLY A 81 17.62 2.15 18.92
C GLY A 81 17.58 1.16 17.75
N ASP A 82 17.63 1.64 16.51
CA ASP A 82 17.57 0.80 15.31
C ASP A 82 18.98 0.41 14.83
N PRO A 83 19.32 -0.89 14.77
CA PRO A 83 20.59 -1.36 14.22
C PRO A 83 20.77 -1.05 12.73
N GLU A 84 19.69 -0.85 11.96
CA GLU A 84 19.74 -0.42 10.55
C GLU A 84 20.07 1.08 10.43
N HIS A 85 19.87 1.86 11.50
CA HIS A 85 20.05 3.31 11.51
C HIS A 85 20.72 3.85 12.79
N PRO A 86 22.03 3.61 12.99
CA PRO A 86 22.72 3.97 14.23
C PRO A 86 23.09 5.46 14.37
N THR A 87 22.73 6.32 13.41
CA THR A 87 23.22 7.72 13.29
C THR A 87 22.14 8.68 12.79
N GLU A 88 22.45 9.97 12.58
CA GLU A 88 21.57 10.96 11.91
C GLU A 88 20.96 10.38 10.61
N ILE A 89 19.67 10.61 10.35
CA ILE A 89 18.94 10.07 9.17
C ILE A 89 18.29 11.22 8.42
N SER A 90 18.45 11.29 7.10
CA SER A 90 17.67 12.20 6.23
C SER A 90 16.60 11.45 5.45
N VAL A 91 15.53 12.17 5.12
CA VAL A 91 14.57 11.78 4.08
C VAL A 91 15.12 12.23 2.74
N VAL A 92 15.26 11.31 1.80
CA VAL A 92 15.66 11.61 0.42
C VAL A 92 14.58 11.09 -0.51
N ALA A 93 14.08 11.98 -1.35
CA ALA A 93 13.08 11.66 -2.36
C ALA A 93 13.68 11.81 -3.76
N LYS A 94 13.47 10.84 -4.63
CA LYS A 94 13.87 10.91 -6.04
C LYS A 94 12.65 10.66 -6.90
N GLY A 95 12.49 11.43 -7.96
CA GLY A 95 11.37 11.22 -8.85
C GLY A 95 11.25 12.24 -9.95
N THR A 96 10.02 12.39 -10.43
CA THR A 96 9.69 13.21 -11.59
C THR A 96 8.65 14.25 -11.23
N VAL A 97 8.86 15.48 -11.70
CA VAL A 97 7.92 16.59 -11.63
C VAL A 97 7.56 16.96 -13.06
N GLU A 98 6.36 16.63 -13.48
CA GLU A 98 5.84 16.93 -14.82
C GLU A 98 5.06 18.25 -14.77
N ARG A 99 5.74 19.39 -14.91
CA ARG A 99 5.13 20.73 -15.01
C ARG A 99 5.28 21.31 -16.42
N TRP A 100 4.41 22.24 -16.80
CA TRP A 100 4.42 22.86 -18.14
C TRP A 100 5.66 23.72 -18.42
N ASP A 101 6.29 24.25 -17.37
CA ASP A 101 7.47 25.11 -17.47
C ASP A 101 8.77 24.35 -17.77
N GLU A 102 8.83 23.04 -17.48
CA GLU A 102 9.65 22.00 -18.10
C GLU A 102 9.57 20.73 -17.22
N PRO A 103 9.34 19.52 -17.78
CA PRO A 103 9.42 18.29 -17.01
C PRO A 103 10.83 18.16 -16.41
N SER A 104 10.90 18.03 -15.08
CA SER A 104 12.17 17.90 -14.38
C SER A 104 12.24 16.56 -13.66
N ARG A 105 13.45 16.00 -13.59
CA ARG A 105 13.78 14.83 -12.79
C ARG A 105 14.89 15.22 -11.84
N GLY A 106 14.82 14.75 -10.61
CA GLY A 106 15.80 15.15 -9.62
C GLY A 106 15.63 14.44 -8.29
N LEU A 107 16.53 14.82 -7.40
CA LEU A 107 16.59 14.33 -6.04
C LEU A 107 16.35 15.52 -5.11
N VAL A 108 15.57 15.30 -4.06
CA VAL A 108 15.25 16.27 -3.02
C VAL A 108 15.58 15.67 -1.68
N VAL A 109 16.19 16.48 -0.81
CA VAL A 109 16.56 16.08 0.53
C VAL A 109 15.78 16.94 1.54
N ALA A 110 15.24 16.28 2.55
CA ALA A 110 14.51 16.91 3.64
C ALA A 110 14.86 16.23 4.99
N ASP A 111 14.67 16.96 6.08
CA ASP A 111 14.88 16.42 7.44
C ASP A 111 13.68 15.56 7.91
N SER A 112 12.51 15.74 7.30
CA SER A 112 11.27 15.05 7.62
C SER A 112 10.33 14.98 6.41
N LEU A 113 9.27 14.15 6.49
CA LEU A 113 8.25 14.07 5.46
C LEU A 113 7.42 15.37 5.43
N LEU A 114 7.15 15.98 6.59
CA LEU A 114 6.49 17.29 6.66
C LEU A 114 7.29 18.36 5.90
N SER A 115 8.61 18.41 6.08
CA SER A 115 9.46 19.35 5.36
C SER A 115 9.45 19.12 3.85
N LEU A 116 9.40 17.85 3.42
CA LEU A 116 9.25 17.49 2.01
C LEU A 116 7.89 17.95 1.45
N ALA A 117 6.80 17.64 2.16
CA ALA A 117 5.43 18.01 1.79
C ALA A 117 5.22 19.53 1.71
N GLN A 118 5.80 20.28 2.64
CA GLN A 118 5.73 21.75 2.65
C GLN A 118 6.69 22.41 1.66
N GLY A 119 7.57 21.64 0.99
CA GLY A 119 8.61 22.18 0.12
C GLY A 119 9.63 23.05 0.86
N THR A 120 9.93 22.73 2.13
CA THR A 120 10.89 23.49 2.97
C THR A 120 12.29 22.86 3.04
N GLY A 121 12.61 21.98 2.09
CA GLY A 121 13.87 21.22 2.01
C GLY A 121 14.92 21.77 1.04
N SER A 122 15.72 20.89 0.43
CA SER A 122 16.76 21.26 -0.56
C SER A 122 16.19 21.72 -1.90
N ALA A 123 14.90 21.48 -2.13
CA ALA A 123 14.13 21.95 -3.27
C ALA A 123 12.62 21.97 -2.95
N ASP A 124 11.88 22.80 -3.69
CA ASP A 124 10.44 23.06 -3.55
C ASP A 124 9.58 22.03 -4.34
N ALA A 125 9.96 20.74 -4.40
CA ALA A 125 9.36 19.79 -5.34
C ALA A 125 7.86 19.55 -5.17
N LEU A 126 7.37 19.55 -3.92
CA LEU A 126 5.94 19.43 -3.59
C LEU A 126 5.30 20.77 -3.25
N LYS A 127 6.03 21.89 -3.40
CA LYS A 127 5.48 23.20 -3.11
C LYS A 127 4.34 23.48 -4.09
N ASP A 128 3.22 23.93 -3.52
CA ASP A 128 1.96 24.21 -4.18
C ASP A 128 1.29 22.97 -4.82
N CYS A 129 1.80 21.76 -4.56
CA CYS A 129 1.18 20.51 -4.97
C CYS A 129 0.17 20.02 -3.93
N GLN A 130 -0.88 19.38 -4.40
CA GLN A 130 -1.81 18.60 -3.58
C GLN A 130 -1.31 17.16 -3.53
N ILE A 131 -1.01 16.64 -2.34
CA ILE A 131 -0.71 15.20 -2.19
C ILE A 131 -2.00 14.43 -2.41
N ASP A 132 -1.95 13.46 -3.32
CA ASP A 132 -3.08 12.63 -3.70
C ASP A 132 -2.98 11.25 -3.08
N ARG A 133 -1.80 10.61 -3.11
CA ARG A 133 -1.61 9.27 -2.54
C ARG A 133 -0.30 9.12 -1.77
N LEU A 134 -0.36 8.39 -0.66
CA LEU A 134 0.80 7.86 0.05
C LEU A 134 0.71 6.34 0.03
N VAL A 135 1.71 5.67 -0.54
CA VAL A 135 1.67 4.22 -0.77
C VAL A 135 2.94 3.56 -0.25
N ASP A 136 2.79 2.50 0.54
CA ASP A 136 3.89 1.61 0.92
C ASP A 136 3.75 0.27 0.18
N THR A 137 4.76 -0.09 -0.59
CA THR A 137 4.84 -1.39 -1.28
C THR A 137 6.08 -2.12 -0.80
N ASN A 138 5.90 -3.03 0.16
CA ASN A 138 6.98 -3.83 0.75
C ASN A 138 8.15 -2.99 1.29
N GLY A 139 7.82 -1.81 1.83
CA GLY A 139 8.73 -0.84 2.40
C GLY A 139 9.23 0.22 1.44
N GLU A 140 9.00 0.10 0.13
CA GLU A 140 9.13 1.22 -0.80
C GLU A 140 8.00 2.22 -0.54
N PHE A 141 8.34 3.47 -0.25
CA PHE A 141 7.36 4.51 0.07
C PHE A 141 7.27 5.49 -1.10
N HIS A 142 6.06 5.65 -1.62
CA HIS A 142 5.73 6.42 -2.82
C HIS A 142 4.79 7.56 -2.47
N ILE A 143 5.06 8.73 -3.03
CA ILE A 143 4.20 9.93 -2.92
C ILE A 143 3.76 10.32 -4.31
N GLU A 144 2.44 10.36 -4.51
CA GLU A 144 1.81 10.87 -5.73
C GLU A 144 1.13 12.19 -5.39
N ALA A 145 1.38 13.22 -6.18
CA ALA A 145 0.80 14.54 -5.98
C ALA A 145 0.43 15.20 -7.31
N SER A 146 -0.57 16.06 -7.27
CA SER A 146 -1.03 16.83 -8.42
C SER A 146 -0.71 18.31 -8.25
N HIS A 147 -0.50 18.95 -9.39
CA HIS A 147 -0.46 20.40 -9.51
C HIS A 147 -1.44 20.78 -10.63
N HIS A 148 -1.95 22.01 -10.64
CA HIS A 148 -2.97 22.41 -11.61
C HIS A 148 -2.52 22.31 -13.09
N ASP A 149 -1.21 22.18 -13.35
CA ASP A 149 -0.62 22.02 -14.67
C ASP A 149 0.18 20.72 -14.85
N GLY A 150 0.09 19.77 -13.90
CA GLY A 150 1.08 18.70 -13.82
C GLY A 150 0.88 17.64 -12.74
N SER A 151 1.80 16.68 -12.71
CA SER A 151 1.84 15.64 -11.66
C SER A 151 3.26 15.46 -11.12
N VAL A 152 3.35 14.95 -9.90
CA VAL A 152 4.60 14.66 -9.20
C VAL A 152 4.54 13.25 -8.65
N ASN A 153 5.57 12.47 -8.93
CA ASN A 153 5.74 11.11 -8.40
C ASN A 153 7.12 11.03 -7.76
N LEU A 154 7.17 10.71 -6.47
CA LEU A 154 8.41 10.62 -5.70
C LEU A 154 8.50 9.26 -5.00
N ASP A 155 9.63 8.60 -5.20
CA ASP A 155 10.06 7.48 -4.38
C ASP A 155 10.86 8.06 -3.20
N VAL A 156 10.63 7.53 -2.00
CA VAL A 156 11.27 8.02 -0.77
C VAL A 156 12.16 6.94 -0.17
N ARG A 157 13.38 7.35 0.22
CA ARG A 157 14.36 6.54 0.95
C ARG A 157 14.88 7.27 2.17
N LEU A 158 15.43 6.49 3.11
CA LEU A 158 16.15 7.01 4.26
C LEU A 158 17.65 6.89 4.00
N ILE A 159 18.42 7.93 4.28
CA ILE A 159 19.89 7.87 4.20
C ILE A 159 20.49 8.20 5.57
N SER A 160 21.15 7.21 6.15
CA SER A 160 21.88 7.32 7.42
C SER A 160 23.20 8.08 7.24
N GLY A 161 23.65 8.75 8.31
CA GLY A 161 24.87 9.54 8.30
C GLY A 161 24.79 10.77 7.40
N VAL A 162 23.63 11.06 6.80
CA VAL A 162 23.36 12.30 6.05
C VAL A 162 22.32 13.10 6.83
N SER A 163 22.58 14.40 7.03
CA SER A 163 21.59 15.36 7.52
C SER A 163 21.58 16.59 6.61
N TYR A 164 20.42 17.07 6.18
CA TYR A 164 20.28 18.35 5.49
C TYR A 164 19.49 19.32 6.35
N ASP A 165 20.06 20.50 6.63
CA ASP A 165 19.37 21.58 7.31
C ASP A 165 19.60 22.92 6.60
N ALA A 166 18.97 23.99 7.12
CA ALA A 166 19.08 25.33 6.55
C ALA A 166 20.53 25.89 6.52
N LYS A 167 21.49 25.26 7.21
CA LYS A 167 22.88 25.72 7.24
C LYS A 167 23.72 25.01 6.14
N GLY A 168 23.24 23.91 5.54
CA GLY A 168 24.03 22.99 4.71
C GLY A 168 23.84 21.50 5.05
N PHE A 169 24.76 20.64 4.62
CA PHE A 169 24.65 19.19 4.82
C PHE A 169 25.75 18.62 5.73
N LYS A 170 25.46 17.49 6.36
CA LYS A 170 26.44 16.66 7.05
C LYS A 170 26.54 15.30 6.38
N LEU A 171 27.76 14.75 6.35
CA LEU A 171 28.03 13.38 5.98
C LEU A 171 28.98 12.76 7.02
N GLY A 172 28.59 11.64 7.63
CA GLY A 172 29.41 10.97 8.65
C GLY A 172 29.67 11.80 9.91
N GLY A 173 28.79 12.75 10.23
CA GLY A 173 28.93 13.67 11.37
C GLY A 173 29.80 14.90 11.11
N GLU A 174 30.45 15.01 9.94
CA GLU A 174 31.18 16.22 9.54
C GLU A 174 30.29 17.19 8.78
N TYR A 175 30.46 18.49 9.09
CA TYR A 175 29.71 19.57 8.45
C TYR A 175 30.38 20.00 7.13
N TYR A 176 29.64 19.88 6.04
CA TYR A 176 30.04 20.40 4.75
C TYR A 176 29.39 21.76 4.54
N ALA A 177 30.14 22.81 4.89
CA ALA A 177 29.73 24.17 4.61
C ALA A 177 29.58 24.39 3.09
N PRO A 178 28.62 25.21 2.65
CA PRO A 178 28.51 25.62 1.24
C PRO A 178 29.88 26.08 0.70
N GLY A 179 30.37 25.42 -0.37
CA GLY A 179 31.65 25.72 -1.02
C GLY A 179 32.82 24.76 -0.73
N LYS A 180 32.70 23.79 0.18
CA LYS A 180 33.69 22.69 0.33
C LYS A 180 33.48 21.54 -0.67
N MET A 181 32.24 21.39 -1.13
CA MET A 181 31.79 20.49 -2.19
C MET A 181 30.76 21.30 -2.98
N ASP A 182 30.80 21.20 -4.31
CA ASP A 182 29.77 21.87 -5.10
C ASP A 182 28.44 21.10 -5.00
N LEU A 183 27.33 21.79 -5.27
CA LEU A 183 25.99 21.23 -5.14
C LEU A 183 25.75 20.10 -6.17
N VAL A 184 26.42 20.13 -7.32
CA VAL A 184 26.27 19.14 -8.39
C VAL A 184 26.92 17.82 -7.98
N ASP A 185 28.15 17.86 -7.50
CA ASP A 185 28.87 16.72 -6.93
C ASP A 185 28.07 16.08 -5.79
N PHE A 186 27.41 16.90 -4.96
CA PHE A 186 26.57 16.43 -3.86
C PHE A 186 25.35 15.65 -4.37
N TYR A 187 24.62 16.20 -5.35
CA TYR A 187 23.52 15.48 -5.97
C TYR A 187 23.97 14.20 -6.67
N ILE A 188 25.15 14.18 -7.29
CA ILE A 188 25.75 12.96 -7.86
C ILE A 188 26.03 11.92 -6.77
N LEU A 189 26.59 12.32 -5.62
CA LEU A 189 26.82 11.40 -4.50
C LEU A 189 25.51 10.80 -4.00
N LEU A 190 24.49 11.63 -3.79
CA LEU A 190 23.19 11.17 -3.32
C LEU A 190 22.50 10.27 -4.34
N ASP A 191 22.58 10.59 -5.61
CA ASP A 191 22.01 9.77 -6.68
C ASP A 191 22.64 8.36 -6.69
N ASN A 192 23.97 8.29 -6.54
CA ASN A 192 24.70 7.02 -6.43
C ASN A 192 24.31 6.22 -5.17
N LEU A 193 24.12 6.89 -4.03
CA LEU A 193 23.66 6.25 -2.79
C LEU A 193 22.21 5.77 -2.90
N TYR A 194 21.36 6.57 -3.56
CA TYR A 194 19.95 6.30 -3.73
C TYR A 194 19.73 5.03 -4.55
N ASP A 195 20.45 4.85 -5.66
CA ASP A 195 20.29 3.70 -6.56
C ASP A 195 20.91 2.40 -6.04
N SER A 196 21.59 2.43 -4.88
CA SER A 196 22.27 1.27 -4.28
C SER A 196 21.80 0.99 -2.84
N PRO A 197 20.51 0.65 -2.60
CA PRO A 197 19.95 0.49 -1.25
C PRO A 197 20.58 -0.66 -0.46
N ASP A 198 21.11 -1.68 -1.14
CA ASP A 198 21.74 -2.83 -0.48
C ASP A 198 23.21 -2.56 -0.11
N VAL A 199 23.75 -1.38 -0.48
CA VAL A 199 25.15 -1.02 -0.32
C VAL A 199 25.26 0.36 0.33
N GLY A 200 25.30 0.38 1.67
CA GLY A 200 25.64 1.57 2.44
C GLY A 200 24.50 2.10 3.31
N PRO A 201 24.46 3.41 3.60
CA PRO A 201 23.54 3.98 4.59
C PRO A 201 22.10 4.21 4.09
N CYS A 202 21.84 3.99 2.79
CA CYS A 202 20.52 4.17 2.20
C CYS A 202 19.66 2.95 2.44
N SER A 203 18.42 3.13 2.87
CA SER A 203 17.48 2.04 3.08
C SER A 203 16.05 2.44 2.75
N LEU A 204 15.20 1.42 2.63
CA LEU A 204 13.76 1.59 2.50
C LEU A 204 13.15 2.08 3.83
N PRO A 205 12.21 3.03 3.81
CA PRO A 205 11.59 3.53 5.04
C PRO A 205 10.85 2.46 5.84
N ARG A 206 10.26 1.45 5.16
CA ARG A 206 9.40 0.43 5.79
C ARG A 206 8.32 1.06 6.67
N PHE A 207 7.68 2.11 6.14
CA PHE A 207 6.83 3.00 6.92
C PHE A 207 5.68 2.24 7.56
N SER A 208 4.94 1.45 6.77
CA SER A 208 3.78 0.72 7.28
C SER A 208 4.16 -0.30 8.36
N GLU A 209 5.29 -1.00 8.18
CA GLU A 209 5.77 -1.99 9.14
C GLU A 209 6.18 -1.32 10.46
N ARG A 210 6.96 -0.25 10.38
CA ARG A 210 7.57 0.39 11.55
C ARG A 210 6.61 1.29 12.31
N ALA A 211 5.74 2.04 11.64
CA ALA A 211 4.80 2.95 12.29
C ALA A 211 3.56 2.23 12.84
N TYR A 212 3.07 1.22 12.11
CA TYR A 212 1.79 0.57 12.41
C TYR A 212 1.91 -0.90 12.82
N GLY A 213 3.10 -1.50 12.75
CA GLY A 213 3.29 -2.92 13.08
C GLY A 213 2.65 -3.87 12.06
N THR A 214 2.45 -3.40 10.82
CA THR A 214 1.85 -4.20 9.74
C THR A 214 2.84 -5.25 9.21
N ALA A 215 2.40 -6.03 8.22
CA ALA A 215 3.24 -7.05 7.61
C ALA A 215 4.49 -6.43 6.97
N ARG A 216 5.63 -7.13 7.07
CA ARG A 216 6.90 -6.72 6.47
C ARG A 216 6.83 -6.71 4.94
N GLU A 217 6.20 -7.75 4.36
CA GLU A 217 5.89 -7.78 2.94
C GLU A 217 4.48 -8.34 2.73
N SER A 218 3.75 -7.81 1.76
CA SER A 218 2.46 -8.32 1.32
C SER A 218 2.48 -8.58 -0.19
N TYR A 219 1.79 -9.65 -0.59
CA TYR A 219 1.66 -10.05 -1.99
C TYR A 219 0.21 -10.42 -2.28
N ARG A 220 -0.21 -10.21 -3.52
CA ARG A 220 -1.52 -10.62 -4.03
C ARG A 220 -1.39 -11.59 -5.19
N PHE A 221 -2.36 -12.49 -5.29
CA PHE A 221 -2.55 -13.41 -6.40
C PHE A 221 -4.06 -13.63 -6.60
N GLY A 222 -4.63 -13.00 -7.61
CA GLY A 222 -6.09 -12.91 -7.75
C GLY A 222 -6.69 -12.24 -6.51
N GLU A 223 -7.66 -12.88 -5.89
CA GLU A 223 -8.29 -12.44 -4.63
C GLU A 223 -7.53 -12.88 -3.37
N THR A 224 -6.45 -13.65 -3.51
CA THR A 224 -5.66 -14.14 -2.37
C THR A 224 -4.58 -13.12 -2.01
N ALA A 225 -4.52 -12.72 -0.75
CA ALA A 225 -3.43 -11.92 -0.19
C ALA A 225 -2.58 -12.75 0.77
N PHE A 226 -1.27 -12.50 0.75
CA PHE A 226 -0.27 -13.13 1.59
C PHE A 226 0.48 -12.05 2.36
N ASP A 227 0.40 -12.11 3.68
CA ASP A 227 1.05 -11.16 4.57
C ASP A 227 2.20 -11.86 5.32
N ILE A 228 3.42 -11.39 5.09
CA ILE A 228 4.64 -11.90 5.71
C ILE A 228 5.00 -11.00 6.89
N TYR A 229 4.86 -11.52 8.10
CA TYR A 229 5.22 -10.81 9.32
C TYR A 229 6.59 -11.24 9.83
N GLN A 230 7.34 -10.30 10.38
CA GLN A 230 8.50 -10.59 11.21
C GLN A 230 8.08 -10.67 12.68
N VAL A 231 8.37 -11.79 13.34
CA VAL A 231 7.97 -12.09 14.70
C VAL A 231 9.23 -12.31 15.55
N ALA A 232 9.34 -11.58 16.65
CA ALA A 232 10.54 -11.59 17.50
C ALA A 232 10.69 -12.86 18.36
N ASP A 233 9.64 -13.69 18.46
CA ASP A 233 9.56 -14.84 19.37
C ASP A 233 10.30 -16.10 18.88
N SER A 234 10.89 -16.08 17.68
CA SER A 234 11.58 -17.23 17.08
C SER A 234 12.75 -16.79 16.21
N PRO A 235 13.94 -16.58 16.80
CA PRO A 235 15.09 -16.02 16.10
C PRO A 235 15.58 -16.89 14.92
N ASP A 236 15.41 -18.21 14.98
CA ASP A 236 15.83 -19.12 13.90
C ASP A 236 14.86 -19.13 12.71
N ARG A 237 13.58 -18.78 12.95
CA ARG A 237 12.52 -18.72 11.95
C ARG A 237 11.59 -17.56 12.26
N PRO A 238 12.02 -16.32 12.01
CA PRO A 238 11.30 -15.15 12.49
C PRO A 238 10.14 -14.77 11.58
N TYR A 239 9.96 -15.43 10.42
CA TYR A 239 8.94 -15.03 9.47
C TYR A 239 7.73 -15.95 9.49
N LEU A 240 6.53 -15.36 9.61
CA LEU A 240 5.23 -16.04 9.56
C LEU A 240 4.46 -15.54 8.34
N VAL A 241 3.72 -16.42 7.67
CA VAL A 241 2.80 -16.04 6.60
C VAL A 241 1.37 -16.18 7.08
N LYS A 242 0.58 -15.13 6.89
CA LYS A 242 -0.88 -15.21 6.98
C LYS A 242 -1.49 -15.06 5.59
N ILE A 243 -2.62 -15.72 5.38
CA ILE A 243 -3.32 -15.77 4.09
C ILE A 243 -4.75 -15.29 4.31
N SER A 244 -5.21 -14.39 3.44
CA SER A 244 -6.61 -14.03 3.28
C SER A 244 -7.05 -14.29 1.84
N THR A 245 -8.30 -14.72 1.67
CA THR A 245 -8.92 -14.99 0.36
C THR A 245 -10.21 -14.20 0.30
N GLY A 246 -10.25 -13.11 -0.47
CA GLY A 246 -11.38 -12.17 -0.50
C GLY A 246 -11.72 -11.61 0.89
N GLU A 247 -13.00 -11.55 1.24
CA GLU A 247 -13.51 -11.09 2.56
C GLU A 247 -13.24 -12.08 3.72
N GLY A 248 -12.52 -13.17 3.46
CA GLY A 248 -12.23 -14.17 4.48
C GLY A 248 -11.24 -13.69 5.55
N ALA A 249 -11.48 -14.06 6.80
CA ALA A 249 -10.57 -13.78 7.91
C ALA A 249 -9.14 -14.28 7.62
N CYS A 250 -8.15 -13.44 7.92
CA CYS A 250 -6.73 -13.73 7.79
C CYS A 250 -6.36 -14.96 8.65
N LYS A 251 -5.94 -16.06 7.99
CA LYS A 251 -5.55 -17.31 8.66
C LYS A 251 -4.04 -17.44 8.68
N ASP A 252 -3.50 -17.76 9.85
CA ASP A 252 -2.11 -18.16 9.98
C ASP A 252 -1.90 -19.48 9.20
N ALA A 253 -0.93 -19.48 8.27
CA ALA A 253 -0.57 -20.66 7.50
C ALA A 253 0.10 -21.76 8.36
N GLY A 254 0.43 -21.46 9.63
CA GLY A 254 1.04 -22.37 10.59
C GLY A 254 2.51 -22.70 10.27
N LEU A 255 3.12 -21.94 9.38
CA LEU A 255 4.49 -22.16 8.89
C LEU A 255 5.38 -20.98 9.22
N ARG A 256 6.58 -21.30 9.73
CA ARG A 256 7.63 -20.32 10.01
C ARG A 256 8.83 -20.52 9.09
N PHE A 257 9.41 -19.41 8.64
CA PHE A 257 10.48 -19.34 7.65
C PHE A 257 11.72 -18.63 8.20
N ALA A 258 12.91 -19.01 7.72
CA ALA A 258 14.17 -18.44 8.19
C ALA A 258 14.46 -17.08 7.54
N SER A 259 13.89 -16.80 6.36
CA SER A 259 14.03 -15.52 5.66
C SER A 259 12.73 -15.09 4.97
N VAL A 260 12.61 -13.80 4.68
CA VAL A 260 11.51 -13.26 3.86
C VAL A 260 11.52 -13.90 2.46
N GLY A 261 12.70 -14.14 1.87
CA GLY A 261 12.83 -14.79 0.57
C GLY A 261 12.27 -16.22 0.56
N GLU A 262 12.47 -16.99 1.64
CA GLU A 262 11.87 -18.32 1.78
C GLU A 262 10.35 -18.27 1.89
N ALA A 263 9.83 -17.33 2.70
CA ALA A 263 8.40 -17.11 2.86
C ALA A 263 7.75 -16.70 1.53
N LYS A 264 8.32 -15.72 0.81
CA LYS A 264 7.88 -15.29 -0.52
C LYS A 264 7.87 -16.44 -1.52
N ALA A 265 8.94 -17.23 -1.58
CA ALA A 265 9.02 -18.39 -2.47
C ALA A 265 7.96 -19.44 -2.13
N TRP A 266 7.60 -19.58 -0.85
CA TRP A 266 6.49 -20.43 -0.42
C TRP A 266 5.14 -19.88 -0.88
N CYS A 267 4.85 -18.59 -0.69
CA CYS A 267 3.62 -17.94 -1.16
C CYS A 267 3.44 -18.13 -2.68
N HIS A 268 4.49 -17.88 -3.47
CA HIS A 268 4.45 -18.08 -4.91
C HIS A 268 4.13 -19.55 -5.29
N ARG A 269 4.75 -20.53 -4.61
CA ARG A 269 4.41 -21.95 -4.85
C ARG A 269 3.00 -22.31 -4.41
N TYR A 270 2.48 -21.67 -3.37
CA TYR A 270 1.11 -21.83 -2.92
C TYR A 270 0.15 -21.35 -4.02
N SER A 271 0.36 -20.14 -4.55
CA SER A 271 -0.44 -19.57 -5.65
C SER A 271 -0.46 -20.46 -6.90
N LEU A 272 0.68 -21.06 -7.28
CA LEU A 272 0.75 -21.97 -8.42
C LEU A 272 -0.03 -23.29 -8.20
N ARG A 273 -0.20 -23.73 -6.95
CA ARG A 273 -1.01 -24.92 -6.64
C ARG A 273 -2.50 -24.61 -6.72
N GLU A 274 -2.92 -23.45 -6.20
CA GLU A 274 -4.31 -22.98 -6.32
C GLU A 274 -4.74 -22.93 -7.79
N LEU A 275 -3.90 -22.35 -8.68
CA LEU A 275 -4.13 -22.40 -10.13
C LEU A 275 -4.33 -23.82 -10.67
N ALA A 276 -3.47 -24.76 -10.24
CA ALA A 276 -3.51 -26.15 -10.71
C ALA A 276 -4.71 -26.95 -10.13
N GLU A 277 -5.34 -26.48 -9.06
CA GLU A 277 -6.55 -27.06 -8.49
C GLU A 277 -7.82 -26.42 -9.07
N ASP A 278 -7.81 -25.12 -9.36
CA ASP A 278 -8.88 -24.45 -10.09
C ASP A 278 -8.99 -24.91 -11.55
N ASP A 279 -7.86 -25.17 -12.23
CA ASP A 279 -7.83 -25.81 -13.56
C ASP A 279 -8.41 -27.25 -13.56
N LYS A 280 -8.59 -27.86 -12.38
CA LYS A 280 -9.20 -29.19 -12.22
C LYS A 280 -10.68 -29.14 -11.83
N LYS A 281 -11.25 -27.95 -11.57
CA LYS A 281 -12.71 -27.85 -11.39
C LYS A 281 -13.37 -28.15 -12.75
N PRO A 282 -14.22 -29.18 -12.86
CA PRO A 282 -14.92 -29.44 -14.11
C PRO A 282 -15.84 -28.26 -14.43
N GLU A 283 -15.85 -27.80 -15.69
CA GLU A 283 -16.79 -26.80 -16.16
C GLU A 283 -18.23 -27.17 -15.74
N PRO A 284 -19.05 -26.21 -15.28
CA PRO A 284 -20.45 -26.49 -15.02
C PRO A 284 -21.08 -26.92 -16.35
N ALA A 285 -21.62 -28.14 -16.37
CA ALA A 285 -22.23 -28.76 -17.53
C ALA A 285 -23.42 -27.95 -18.05
N VAL A 286 -23.15 -26.93 -18.86
CA VAL A 286 -24.10 -26.28 -19.74
C VAL A 286 -23.87 -26.88 -21.12
N PHE A 287 -24.92 -27.48 -21.69
CA PHE A 287 -24.96 -28.21 -22.97
C PHE A 287 -24.69 -29.73 -22.93
N ALA A 288 -25.51 -30.47 -22.17
CA ALA A 288 -25.83 -31.86 -22.50
C ALA A 288 -27.35 -32.14 -22.36
N ALA A 289 -28.18 -31.28 -22.94
CA ALA A 289 -29.62 -31.52 -23.09
C ALA A 289 -30.10 -31.15 -24.50
N ALA A 290 -29.46 -31.72 -25.52
CA ALA A 290 -29.93 -31.63 -26.90
C ALA A 290 -29.47 -32.84 -27.74
N ALA A 291 -29.73 -34.06 -27.26
CA ALA A 291 -29.64 -35.26 -28.10
C ALA A 291 -30.40 -36.44 -27.46
N LYS A 292 -31.74 -36.35 -27.40
CA LYS A 292 -32.59 -37.55 -27.34
C LYS A 292 -33.98 -37.27 -27.90
N THR A 293 -34.00 -36.84 -29.16
CA THR A 293 -35.20 -36.88 -29.99
C THR A 293 -34.80 -37.48 -31.33
N ALA A 294 -35.11 -38.77 -31.50
CA ALA A 294 -35.23 -39.53 -32.76
C ALA A 294 -34.63 -40.94 -32.65
N ALA A 295 -35.40 -41.87 -32.10
CA ALA A 295 -35.52 -43.23 -32.61
C ALA A 295 -36.75 -43.85 -31.94
N GLY A 296 -37.90 -43.70 -32.60
CA GLY A 296 -39.11 -44.40 -32.24
C GLY A 296 -39.11 -45.86 -32.67
N CYS A 297 -40.20 -46.51 -32.31
CA CYS A 297 -40.67 -47.85 -32.68
C CYS A 297 -40.02 -48.99 -31.86
N SER A 298 -40.75 -49.94 -31.28
CA SER A 298 -42.17 -50.28 -31.34
C SER A 298 -42.45 -51.47 -30.43
N GLY A 299 -43.64 -51.50 -29.81
CA GLY A 299 -44.42 -52.73 -29.64
C GLY A 299 -44.22 -53.52 -28.35
N GLY A 300 -45.35 -53.84 -27.70
CA GLY A 300 -45.45 -55.00 -26.82
C GLY A 300 -46.31 -54.79 -25.60
N ASP A 301 -47.61 -55.05 -25.75
CA ASP A 301 -48.59 -55.20 -24.67
C ASP A 301 -48.17 -56.23 -23.62
N GLY A 302 -48.55 -56.01 -22.36
CA GLY A 302 -48.39 -57.01 -21.29
C GLY A 302 -48.96 -56.54 -19.95
N ALA A 303 -50.20 -56.94 -19.69
CA ALA A 303 -50.96 -56.72 -18.47
C ALA A 303 -50.40 -57.48 -17.23
N GLY A 304 -50.83 -57.06 -16.04
CA GLY A 304 -50.72 -57.82 -14.77
C GLY A 304 -50.14 -56.95 -13.64
N ASP A 305 -50.92 -56.20 -12.87
CA ASP A 305 -51.81 -56.60 -11.77
C ASP A 305 -51.11 -56.77 -10.40
N ALA A 306 -51.75 -56.14 -9.42
CA ALA A 306 -51.83 -56.40 -7.98
C ALA A 306 -50.60 -56.38 -7.03
N GLY A 307 -50.80 -55.67 -5.91
CA GLY A 307 -50.21 -55.92 -4.59
C GLY A 307 -49.36 -54.75 -4.06
N ALA A 308 -49.86 -53.79 -3.26
CA ALA A 308 -50.34 -53.94 -1.87
C ALA A 308 -49.25 -54.65 -1.01
N ILE A 309 -48.59 -54.09 0.02
CA ILE A 309 -49.08 -53.43 1.25
C ILE A 309 -47.85 -52.97 2.09
N LYS A 310 -48.00 -51.86 2.81
CA LYS A 310 -47.51 -51.43 4.16
C LYS A 310 -46.22 -52.07 4.71
N LEU A 311 -45.32 -51.33 5.33
CA LEU A 311 -45.49 -50.34 6.42
C LEU A 311 -44.65 -49.08 6.20
#